data_AF-A0A0N4TBT3-F1
#
_entry.id   AF-A0A0N4TBT3-F1
#
_cell.length_a   1.000
_cell.length_b   1.000
_cell.length_c   1.000
_cell.angle_alpha   90.00
_cell.angle_beta   90.00
_cell.angle_gamma   90.00
#
_symmetry.space_group_name_H-M   'P 1'
#
loop_
_entity.id
_entity.type
_entity.pdbx_description
1 polymer ?
#
loop_
_entity_poly.entity_id
_entity_poly.type
_entity_poly.pdbx_seq_one_letter_code
_entity_poly.pdbx_strand_id
1 'polypeptide(L)'
;MDYTFLDFITGGHLTFRTELEFTVAIDFTKSNLPSGNMASLHHVDDESASQYEIAIQAIAEICQYYNNSQLFYAYGFGARLPGDNRVNFHFPLNLTTNSPECIGMDGLLNAYRDALN
;
A
#
# COMPACT_ATOMS: atom_id res chain seq x y z
N MET A 1 -34.62 13.85 2.63
CA MET A 1 -34.05 12.83 1.74
C MET A 1 -32.80 12.35 2.43
N ASP A 2 -32.71 11.05 2.69
CA ASP A 2 -31.51 10.44 3.27
C ASP A 2 -30.69 9.89 2.11
N TYR A 3 -29.44 10.33 2.01
CA TYR A 3 -28.50 9.83 1.01
C TYR A 3 -27.82 8.57 1.52
N THR A 4 -27.64 7.59 0.64
CA THR A 4 -26.94 6.33 0.91
C THR A 4 -25.56 6.33 0.27
N PHE A 5 -24.67 5.44 0.72
CA PHE A 5 -23.36 5.21 0.09
C PHE A 5 -23.48 4.90 -1.41
N LEU A 6 -24.48 4.10 -1.81
CA LEU A 6 -24.69 3.73 -3.20
C LEU A 6 -25.07 4.94 -4.06
N ASP A 7 -25.78 5.93 -3.52
CA ASP A 7 -26.12 7.14 -4.28
C ASP A 7 -24.86 7.90 -4.72
N PHE A 8 -23.81 7.89 -3.90
CA PHE A 8 -22.53 8.53 -4.21
C PHE A 8 -21.63 7.70 -5.14
N ILE A 9 -21.53 6.38 -4.90
CA ILE A 9 -20.66 5.49 -5.69
C ILE A 9 -21.23 5.20 -7.08
N THR A 10 -22.55 5.02 -7.20
CA THR A 10 -23.17 4.74 -8.50
C THR A 10 -23.34 6.01 -9.35
N GLY A 11 -23.27 7.19 -8.73
CA GLY A 11 -23.57 8.48 -9.37
C GLY A 11 -25.08 8.68 -9.65
N GLY A 12 -25.94 7.74 -9.22
CA GLY A 12 -27.36 7.75 -9.57
C GLY A 12 -27.59 7.79 -11.09
N HIS A 13 -28.30 8.81 -11.57
CA HIS A 13 -28.54 9.07 -13.00
C HIS A 13 -27.54 10.07 -13.62
N LEU A 14 -26.53 10.52 -12.89
CA LEU A 14 -25.53 11.48 -13.36
C LEU A 14 -24.27 10.78 -13.90
N THR A 15 -23.58 11.46 -14.82
CA THR A 15 -22.37 10.95 -15.51
C THR A 15 -21.13 10.89 -14.62
N PHE A 16 -21.13 11.56 -13.46
CA PHE A 16 -19.99 11.61 -12.54
C PHE A 16 -20.31 10.81 -11.27
N ARG A 17 -19.40 9.89 -10.92
CA ARG A 17 -19.49 8.99 -9.76
C ARG A 17 -18.31 9.24 -8.83
N THR A 18 -18.54 9.05 -7.53
CA THR A 18 -17.48 9.23 -6.52
C THR A 18 -16.49 8.08 -6.60
N GLU A 19 -15.21 8.40 -6.61
CA GLU A 19 -14.13 7.42 -6.54
C GLU A 19 -13.52 7.38 -5.14
N LEU A 20 -13.04 6.20 -4.74
CA LEU A 20 -12.30 6.02 -3.50
C LEU A 20 -10.83 5.84 -3.84
N GLU A 21 -10.02 6.82 -3.47
CA GLU A 21 -8.57 6.71 -3.54
C GLU A 21 -8.03 5.90 -2.36
N PHE A 22 -7.06 5.03 -2.64
CA PHE A 22 -6.42 4.22 -1.62
C PHE A 22 -4.97 4.67 -1.44
N THR A 23 -4.66 5.09 -0.20
CA THR A 23 -3.31 5.43 0.23
C THR A 23 -2.93 4.56 1.43
N VAL A 24 -1.72 4.01 1.43
CA VAL A 24 -1.19 3.17 2.52
C VAL A 24 0.17 3.67 2.99
N ALA A 25 0.40 3.59 4.29
CA ALA A 25 1.70 3.86 4.91
C ALA A 25 2.15 2.63 5.71
N ILE A 26 3.32 2.10 5.38
CA ILE A 26 3.86 0.85 5.92
C ILE A 26 4.94 1.17 6.95
N ASP A 27 4.81 0.55 8.12
CA ASP A 27 5.78 0.67 9.22
C ASP A 27 6.98 -0.25 8.97
N PHE A 28 8.17 0.33 8.82
CA PHE A 28 9.45 -0.39 8.71
C PHE A 28 10.34 -0.21 9.94
N THR A 29 9.76 0.15 11.09
CA THR A 29 10.50 0.29 12.34
C THR A 29 11.11 -1.02 12.81
N LYS A 30 12.23 -0.91 13.55
CA LYS A 30 13.00 -2.06 14.05
C LYS A 30 12.18 -3.05 14.90
N SER A 31 11.09 -2.62 15.53
CA SER A 31 10.19 -3.50 16.29
C SER A 31 9.60 -4.65 15.46
N ASN A 32 9.49 -4.47 14.14
CA ASN A 32 9.03 -5.52 13.22
C ASN A 32 10.09 -6.59 12.93
N LEU A 33 11.34 -6.41 13.40
CA LEU A 33 12.50 -7.25 13.09
C LEU A 33 12.87 -7.26 11.58
N PRO A 34 14.11 -7.64 11.21
CA PRO A 34 14.48 -7.79 9.80
C PRO A 34 13.64 -8.87 9.10
N SER A 35 13.31 -8.67 7.82
CA SER A 35 12.48 -9.59 7.00
C SER A 35 12.98 -11.03 6.95
N GLY A 36 14.30 -11.26 7.06
CA GLY A 36 14.89 -12.60 7.15
C GLY A 36 14.65 -13.34 8.48
N ASN A 37 14.03 -12.70 9.48
CA ASN A 37 13.69 -13.32 10.76
C ASN A 37 12.27 -13.91 10.70
N MET A 38 12.09 -15.19 11.02
CA MET A 38 10.78 -15.87 11.02
C MET A 38 9.74 -15.23 11.97
N ALA A 39 10.19 -14.50 13.00
CA ALA A 39 9.29 -13.76 13.89
C ALA A 39 8.94 -12.35 13.38
N SER A 40 9.50 -11.93 12.24
CA SER A 40 9.22 -10.63 11.65
C SER A 40 7.81 -10.58 11.10
N LEU A 41 7.14 -9.45 11.31
CA LEU A 41 5.84 -9.18 10.67
C LEU A 41 6.00 -8.95 9.15
N HIS A 42 7.21 -8.62 8.70
CA HIS A 42 7.60 -8.52 7.28
C HIS A 42 8.16 -9.83 6.71
N HIS A 43 8.20 -10.92 7.48
CA HIS A 43 8.73 -12.18 6.99
C HIS A 43 7.87 -12.72 5.85
N VAL A 44 8.50 -13.01 4.72
CA VAL A 44 7.90 -13.68 3.57
C VAL A 44 8.68 -14.98 3.39
N ASP A 45 7.98 -16.10 3.21
CA ASP A 45 8.57 -17.38 2.84
C ASP A 45 7.98 -17.89 1.52
N ASP A 46 8.50 -18.99 0.97
CA ASP A 46 8.06 -19.53 -0.32
C ASP A 46 6.59 -20.02 -0.31
N GLU A 47 6.02 -20.30 0.86
CA GLU A 47 4.68 -20.85 1.06
C GLU A 47 3.68 -19.84 1.65
N SER A 48 4.15 -18.74 2.26
CA SER A 48 3.35 -17.84 3.08
C SER A 48 3.73 -16.36 2.92
N ALA A 49 2.69 -15.54 2.77
CA ALA A 49 2.80 -14.10 2.69
C ALA A 49 2.99 -13.48 4.08
N SER A 50 3.69 -12.36 4.15
CA SER A 50 3.84 -11.58 5.39
C SER A 50 2.49 -11.05 5.88
N GLN A 51 2.41 -10.69 7.17
CA GLN A 51 1.19 -10.08 7.73
C GLN A 51 0.84 -8.76 7.04
N TYR A 52 1.86 -8.01 6.59
CA TYR A 52 1.65 -6.80 5.80
C TYR A 52 1.13 -7.11 4.39
N GLU A 53 1.64 -8.12 3.69
CA GLU A 53 1.11 -8.50 2.37
C GLU A 53 -0.34 -8.94 2.45
N ILE A 54 -0.70 -9.74 3.47
CA ILE A 54 -2.08 -10.16 3.71
C ILE A 54 -2.99 -8.94 3.88
N ALA A 55 -2.57 -7.97 4.71
CA ALA A 55 -3.35 -6.76 4.94
C ALA A 55 -3.45 -5.87 3.69
N ILE A 56 -2.35 -5.66 2.98
CA ILE A 56 -2.29 -4.88 1.74
C ILE A 56 -3.23 -5.50 0.70
N GLN A 57 -3.11 -6.80 0.46
CA GLN A 57 -3.92 -7.52 -0.51
C GLN A 57 -5.40 -7.46 -0.14
N ALA A 58 -5.77 -7.78 1.10
CA ALA A 58 -7.17 -7.79 1.53
C ALA A 58 -7.87 -6.43 1.36
N ILE A 59 -7.15 -5.32 1.56
CA ILE A 59 -7.72 -3.98 1.41
C ILE A 59 -7.71 -3.55 -0.06
N ALA A 60 -6.58 -3.71 -0.76
CA ALA A 60 -6.43 -3.32 -2.15
C ALA A 60 -7.39 -4.08 -3.08
N GLU A 61 -7.63 -5.36 -2.79
CA GLU A 61 -8.56 -6.21 -3.55
C GLU A 61 -9.98 -5.65 -3.59
N ILE A 62 -10.41 -4.97 -2.51
CA ILE A 62 -11.73 -4.33 -2.43
C ILE A 62 -11.68 -2.93 -3.02
N CYS A 63 -10.71 -2.12 -2.58
CA CYS A 63 -10.62 -0.71 -2.95
C CYS A 63 -10.43 -0.49 -4.46
N GLN A 64 -9.75 -1.40 -5.16
CA GLN A 64 -9.54 -1.30 -6.61
C GLN A 64 -10.87 -1.15 -7.40
N TYR A 65 -11.96 -1.75 -6.94
CA TYR A 65 -13.24 -1.67 -7.67
C TYR A 65 -13.92 -0.30 -7.58
N TYR A 66 -13.47 0.56 -6.66
CA TYR A 66 -14.00 1.91 -6.45
C TYR A 66 -13.06 3.00 -6.99
N ASN A 67 -11.97 2.61 -7.66
CA ASN A 67 -10.91 3.48 -8.14
C ASN A 67 -10.73 3.27 -9.65
N ASN A 68 -11.16 4.21 -10.50
CA ASN A 68 -11.10 3.98 -11.95
C ASN A 68 -9.67 4.09 -12.50
N SER A 69 -8.81 4.90 -11.86
CA SER A 69 -7.41 5.07 -12.28
C SER A 69 -6.55 3.83 -11.99
N GLN A 70 -7.02 2.93 -11.12
CA GLN A 70 -6.24 1.82 -10.56
C GLN A 70 -4.91 2.32 -9.94
N LEU A 71 -4.87 3.57 -9.48
CA LEU A 71 -3.67 4.18 -8.93
C LEU A 71 -3.76 4.18 -7.41
N PHE A 72 -2.78 3.55 -6.77
CA PHE A 72 -2.61 3.57 -5.33
C PHE A 72 -1.40 4.41 -4.96
N TYR A 73 -1.47 5.04 -3.79
CA TYR A 73 -0.35 5.78 -3.22
C TYR A 73 0.20 5.02 -2.02
N ALA A 74 1.51 4.82 -2.00
CA ALA A 74 2.15 4.00 -1.00
C ALA A 74 3.39 4.67 -0.44
N TYR A 75 3.48 4.64 0.87
CA TYR A 75 4.56 5.25 1.63
C TYR A 75 5.12 4.25 2.63
N GLY A 76 6.38 4.43 2.99
CA GLY A 76 6.99 3.79 4.14
C GLY A 76 7.41 4.81 5.19
N PHE A 77 7.58 4.36 6.43
CA PHE A 77 8.16 5.16 7.51
C PHE A 77 8.98 4.30 8.47
N GLY A 78 9.89 4.93 9.22
CA GLY A 78 10.64 4.27 10.29
C GLY A 78 11.86 3.48 9.84
N ALA A 79 12.31 3.64 8.59
CA ALA A 79 13.48 2.97 8.03
C ALA A 79 14.63 3.93 7.71
N ARG A 80 15.84 3.39 7.62
CA ARG A 80 16.98 4.07 7.01
C ARG A 80 17.11 3.54 5.58
N LEU A 81 16.93 4.41 4.60
CA LEU A 81 17.02 4.05 3.18
C LEU A 81 18.49 3.82 2.77
N PRO A 82 18.75 3.02 1.72
CA PRO A 82 20.09 2.84 1.18
C PRO A 82 20.77 4.18 0.87
N GLY A 83 21.98 4.38 1.38
CA GLY A 83 22.75 5.61 1.18
C GLY A 83 22.38 6.78 2.12
N ASP A 84 21.33 6.65 2.93
CA ASP A 84 21.00 7.63 3.96
C ASP A 84 21.63 7.26 5.32
N ASN A 85 22.03 8.28 6.08
CA ASN A 85 22.53 8.13 7.44
C ASN A 85 21.47 8.44 8.50
N ARG A 86 20.26 8.82 8.09
CA ARG A 86 19.15 9.18 8.97
C ARG A 86 17.96 8.23 8.81
N VAL A 87 17.13 8.18 9.84
CA VAL A 87 15.84 7.51 9.77
C VAL A 87 14.87 8.42 9.00
N ASN A 88 14.20 7.85 8.01
CA ASN A 88 13.16 8.49 7.24
C ASN A 88 11.82 8.20 7.90
N PHE A 89 11.11 9.26 8.27
CA PHE A 89 9.77 9.18 8.87
C PHE A 89 8.66 9.16 7.82
N HIS A 90 9.01 9.31 6.54
CA HIS A 90 8.10 9.30 5.41
C HIS A 90 8.92 9.20 4.13
N PHE A 91 8.66 8.20 3.30
CA PHE A 91 9.27 8.05 1.99
C PHE A 91 8.31 7.36 1.00
N PRO A 92 8.40 7.66 -0.30
CA PRO A 92 7.64 6.93 -1.31
C PRO A 92 8.04 5.45 -1.31
N LEU A 93 7.07 4.53 -1.32
CA LEU A 93 7.36 3.11 -1.25
C LEU A 93 8.04 2.56 -2.52
N ASN A 94 7.70 3.11 -3.69
CA ASN A 94 8.38 2.75 -4.93
C ASN A 94 9.72 3.50 -5.01
N LEU A 95 10.75 2.88 -4.42
CA LEU A 95 12.11 3.43 -4.35
C LEU A 95 12.79 3.53 -5.72
N THR A 96 12.38 2.71 -6.70
CA THR A 96 12.95 2.69 -8.06
C THR A 96 12.61 3.96 -8.82
N THR A 97 11.34 4.39 -8.77
CA THR A 97 10.89 5.63 -9.42
C THR A 97 10.96 6.84 -8.49
N ASN A 98 11.20 6.61 -7.19
CA ASN A 98 11.09 7.60 -6.12
C ASN A 98 9.73 8.32 -6.14
N SER A 99 8.66 7.54 -6.35
CA SER A 99 7.27 8.02 -6.45
C SER A 99 6.38 7.23 -5.48
N PRO A 100 5.36 7.84 -4.87
CA PRO A 100 4.38 7.09 -4.09
C PRO A 100 3.44 6.23 -4.96
N GLU A 101 3.41 6.48 -6.26
CA GLU A 101 2.47 5.86 -7.18
C GLU A 101 2.77 4.37 -7.42
N CYS A 102 1.74 3.57 -7.22
CA CYS A 102 1.71 2.13 -7.45
C CYS A 102 0.53 1.80 -8.37
N ILE A 103 0.83 1.19 -9.52
CA ILE A 103 -0.20 0.81 -10.50
C ILE A 103 -0.81 -0.53 -10.08
N GLY A 104 -2.06 -0.48 -9.66
CA GLY A 104 -2.83 -1.63 -9.20
C GLY A 104 -2.27 -2.28 -7.95
N MET A 105 -2.92 -3.37 -7.54
CA MET A 105 -2.51 -4.17 -6.38
C MET A 105 -1.11 -4.79 -6.58
N ASP A 106 -0.81 -5.27 -7.77
CA ASP A 106 0.49 -5.89 -8.07
C ASP A 106 1.64 -4.88 -7.97
N GLY A 107 1.45 -3.66 -8.49
CA GLY A 107 2.45 -2.60 -8.35
C GLY A 107 2.70 -2.23 -6.89
N LEU A 108 1.65 -2.23 -6.07
CA LEU A 108 1.76 -1.97 -4.64
C LEU A 108 2.51 -3.08 -3.89
N LEU A 109 2.17 -4.34 -4.14
CA LEU A 109 2.85 -5.49 -3.52
C LEU A 109 4.32 -5.57 -3.96
N ASN A 110 4.62 -5.29 -5.22
CA ASN A 110 6.00 -5.25 -5.71
C ASN A 110 6.79 -4.12 -5.06
N ALA A 111 6.23 -2.91 -4.96
CA ALA A 111 6.89 -1.80 -4.27
C ALA A 111 7.18 -2.13 -2.79
N TYR A 112 6.26 -2.80 -2.11
CA TYR A 112 6.47 -3.27 -0.74
C TYR A 112 7.63 -4.28 -0.65
N ARG A 113 7.63 -5.30 -1.51
CA ARG A 113 8.70 -6.34 -1.54
C ARG A 113 10.05 -5.74 -1.87
N ASP A 114 10.11 -4.82 -2.82
CA ASP A 114 11.33 -4.12 -3.20
C ASP A 114 11.88 -3.27 -2.05
N ALA A 115 11.00 -2.60 -1.28
CA ALA A 115 11.39 -1.79 -0.13
C ALA A 115 11.93 -2.60 1.07
N LEU A 116 11.75 -3.93 1.09
CA LEU A 116 12.30 -4.82 2.11
C LEU A 116 13.75 -5.27 1.83
N ASN A 117 14.24 -5.08 0.60
CA ASN A 117 15.56 -5.50 0.13
C ASN A 117 16.61 -4.38 0.25
#